data_AF-A0A392SIG2-F1
#
_entry.id   AF-A0A392SIG2-F1
#
_cell.length_a   1.000
_cell.length_b   1.000
_cell.length_c   1.000
_cell.angle_alpha   90.00
_cell.angle_beta   90.00
_cell.angle_gamma   90.00
#
_symmetry.space_group_name_H-M   'P 1'
#
loop_
_entity.id
_entity.type
_entity.pdbx_description
1 polymer ?
#
loop_
_entity_poly.entity_id
_entity_poly.type
_entity_poly.pdbx_seq_one_letter_code
_entity_poly.pdbx_strand_id
1 'polypeptide(L)'
;KQLCKSINPDEAVAYGAAVQAAMFSEDIKNVPKLVLQDVTPLSLGRSIHGDIMDVVIPRNTCIPFKKTVEYVTSRENQSSDSIMVYE
;
A
#
# COMPACT_ATOMS: atom_id res chain seq x y z
N LYS A 1 -13.40 24.30 1.73
CA LYS A 1 -13.90 22.99 2.20
C LYS A 1 -14.34 23.15 3.66
N GLN A 2 -15.57 22.77 4.01
CA GLN A 2 -16.04 22.80 5.39
C GLN A 2 -15.50 21.56 6.13
N LEU A 3 -15.04 21.72 7.37
CA LEU A 3 -14.52 20.63 8.20
C LEU A 3 -15.68 19.76 8.70
N CYS A 4 -15.56 18.45 8.59
CA CYS A 4 -16.50 17.52 9.22
C CYS A 4 -16.25 17.51 10.74
N LYS A 5 -17.28 17.80 11.53
CA LYS A 5 -17.25 17.83 13.01
C LYS A 5 -18.34 16.95 13.64
N SER A 6 -18.91 16.02 12.87
CA SER A 6 -20.05 15.19 13.29
C SER A 6 -19.65 14.00 14.18
N ILE A 7 -18.35 13.69 14.28
CA ILE A 7 -17.82 12.54 15.01
C ILE A 7 -16.78 13.06 16.00
N ASN A 8 -16.73 12.47 17.20
CA ASN A 8 -15.70 12.76 18.19
C ASN A 8 -14.31 12.41 17.61
N PRO A 9 -13.38 13.38 17.49
CA PRO A 9 -12.06 13.13 16.91
C PRO A 9 -11.23 12.10 17.68
N ASP A 10 -11.45 11.98 18.99
CA ASP A 10 -10.69 11.07 19.86
C ASP A 10 -11.10 9.60 19.65
N GLU A 11 -12.30 9.35 19.12
CA GLU A 11 -12.88 8.01 18.96
C GLU A 11 -13.01 7.56 17.49
N ALA A 12 -12.89 8.49 16.55
CA ALA A 12 -13.19 8.25 15.13
C ALA A 12 -12.36 7.10 14.52
N VAL A 13 -11.08 7.00 14.88
CA VAL A 13 -10.19 5.92 14.38
C VAL A 13 -10.59 4.57 14.96
N ALA A 14 -10.88 4.51 16.26
CA ALA A 14 -11.29 3.27 16.93
C ALA A 14 -12.65 2.77 16.40
N TYR A 15 -13.60 3.68 16.19
CA TYR A 15 -14.90 3.35 15.61
C TYR A 15 -14.76 2.79 14.18
N GLY A 16 -13.98 3.45 13.32
CA GLY A 16 -13.75 2.98 11.94
C GLY A 16 -13.09 1.59 11.89
N ALA A 17 -12.10 1.35 12.76
CA ALA A 17 -11.45 0.04 12.88
C ALA A 17 -12.42 -1.05 13.37
N ALA A 18 -13.30 -0.74 14.33
CA ALA A 18 -14.31 -1.68 14.82
C ALA A 18 -15.34 -2.05 13.74
N VAL A 19 -15.77 -1.08 12.94
CA VAL A 19 -16.65 -1.34 11.79
C VAL A 19 -15.95 -2.24 10.76
N GLN A 20 -14.69 -1.97 10.43
CA GLN A 20 -13.92 -2.78 9.50
C GLN A 20 -13.69 -4.21 10.03
N ALA A 21 -13.43 -4.38 11.32
CA ALA A 21 -13.30 -5.70 11.95
C ALA A 21 -14.61 -6.48 11.90
N ALA A 22 -15.74 -5.81 12.16
CA ALA A 22 -17.06 -6.42 12.06
C ALA A 22 -17.38 -6.88 10.64
N MET A 23 -16.89 -6.19 9.60
CA MET A 23 -17.05 -6.60 8.21
C MET A 23 -16.30 -7.90 7.86
N PHE A 24 -15.19 -8.19 8.53
CA PHE A 24 -14.46 -9.44 8.35
C PHE A 24 -15.01 -10.60 9.19
N SER A 25 -15.86 -10.31 10.18
CA SER A 25 -16.44 -11.30 11.07
C SER A 25 -17.76 -11.85 10.49
N GLU A 26 -17.86 -13.18 10.36
CA GLU A 26 -19.07 -13.82 9.80
C GLU A 26 -20.28 -13.80 10.75
N ASP A 27 -20.05 -13.58 12.06
CA ASP A 27 -21.08 -13.65 13.10
C ASP A 27 -21.97 -12.40 13.22
N ILE A 28 -21.61 -11.28 12.58
CA ILE A 28 -22.30 -9.98 12.75
C ILE A 28 -23.14 -9.66 11.51
N LYS A 29 -24.45 -9.93 11.59
CA LYS A 29 -25.38 -9.85 10.44
C LYS A 29 -25.80 -8.43 10.02
N ASN A 30 -25.58 -7.42 10.87
CA ASN A 30 -26.08 -6.06 10.67
C ASN A 30 -25.01 -5.04 10.25
N VAL A 31 -23.93 -5.51 9.62
CA VAL A 31 -22.89 -4.61 9.11
C VAL A 31 -23.27 -4.13 7.70
N PRO A 32 -23.32 -2.81 7.43
CA PRO A 32 -23.56 -2.32 6.09
C PRO A 32 -22.48 -2.83 5.14
N LYS A 33 -22.90 -3.30 3.96
CA LYS A 33 -21.98 -3.80 2.93
C LYS A 33 -21.17 -2.63 2.36
N LEU A 34 -20.00 -2.40 2.93
CA LEU A 34 -19.08 -1.35 2.55
C LEU A 34 -17.96 -1.95 1.68
N VAL A 35 -17.50 -1.23 0.67
CA VAL A 35 -16.34 -1.64 -0.14
C VAL A 35 -15.25 -0.62 0.11
N LEU A 36 -14.13 -1.08 0.67
CA LEU A 36 -12.92 -0.29 0.84
C LEU A 36 -11.90 -0.67 -0.23
N GLN A 37 -11.43 0.35 -0.94
CA GLN A 37 -10.34 0.24 -1.89
C GLN A 37 -9.21 1.14 -1.39
N ASP A 38 -8.22 0.52 -0.77
CA ASP A 38 -7.07 1.22 -0.21
C ASP A 38 -5.95 1.33 -1.26
N VAL A 39 -4.95 2.19 -1.01
CA VAL A 39 -3.87 2.50 -1.94
C VAL A 39 -2.50 2.59 -1.26
N THR A 40 -1.42 2.39 -2.03
CA THR A 40 -0.05 2.59 -1.53
C THR A 40 0.22 4.06 -1.18
N PRO A 41 0.78 4.39 0.00
CA PRO A 41 1.06 5.77 0.38
C PRO A 41 2.25 6.38 -0.37
N LEU A 42 3.27 5.56 -0.62
CA LEU A 42 4.52 5.91 -1.30
C LEU A 42 4.79 4.98 -2.50
N SER A 43 5.78 5.34 -3.30
CA SER A 43 6.17 4.59 -4.49
C SER A 43 7.20 3.55 -4.10
N LEU A 44 6.91 2.27 -4.30
CA LEU A 44 7.86 1.19 -4.01
C LEU A 44 8.75 0.92 -5.21
N GLY A 45 10.04 0.74 -4.99
CA GLY A 45 11.01 0.58 -6.05
C GLY A 45 12.32 -0.05 -5.58
N ARG A 46 13.25 -0.19 -6.51
CA ARG A 46 14.57 -0.76 -6.29
C ARG A 46 15.66 0.22 -6.72
N SER A 47 16.79 0.23 -6.04
CA SER A 47 17.98 0.95 -6.51
C SER A 47 18.61 0.28 -7.74
N ILE A 48 18.87 1.11 -8.76
CA ILE A 48 19.64 0.76 -9.96
C ILE A 48 20.98 1.51 -9.95
N HIS A 49 21.83 1.27 -10.96
CA HIS A 49 23.13 1.93 -11.05
C HIS A 49 23.00 3.46 -10.99
N GLY A 50 23.91 4.11 -10.25
CA GLY A 50 23.96 5.57 -10.15
C GLY A 50 23.09 6.18 -9.06
N ASP A 51 22.71 5.41 -8.03
CA ASP A 51 21.89 5.87 -6.90
C ASP A 51 20.49 6.37 -7.34
N ILE A 52 19.99 5.78 -8.42
CA ILE A 52 18.66 6.07 -8.98
C ILE A 52 17.71 4.99 -8.49
N MET A 53 16.52 5.39 -8.05
CA MET A 53 15.43 4.47 -7.72
C MET A 53 14.56 4.25 -8.97
N ASP A 54 14.47 3.00 -9.40
CA ASP A 54 13.47 2.58 -10.39
C ASP A 54 12.16 2.22 -9.67
N VAL A 55 11.09 2.94 -10.00
CA VAL A 55 9.79 2.77 -9.34
C VAL A 55 9.04 1.58 -9.95
N VAL A 56 8.88 0.54 -9.15
CA VAL A 56 8.14 -0.65 -9.53
C VAL A 56 6.65 -0.40 -9.33
N ILE A 57 6.21 -0.07 -8.11
CA ILE A 57 4.81 0.20 -7.77
C ILE A 57 4.65 1.69 -7.46
N PRO A 58 3.95 2.48 -8.30
CA PRO A 58 3.73 3.89 -8.02
C PRO A 58 2.90 4.11 -6.75
N ARG A 59 3.09 5.27 -6.09
CA ARG A 59 2.17 5.73 -5.06
C ARG A 59 0.73 5.82 -5.58
N ASN A 60 -0.23 5.72 -4.67
CA ASN A 60 -1.66 5.67 -4.95
C ASN A 60 -2.11 4.46 -5.79
N THR A 61 -1.34 3.37 -5.82
CA THR A 61 -1.75 2.14 -6.50
C THR A 61 -2.71 1.36 -5.60
N CYS A 62 -3.89 0.99 -6.12
CA CYS A 62 -4.92 0.26 -5.38
C CYS A 62 -4.46 -1.13 -4.93
N ILE A 63 -4.65 -1.47 -3.66
CA ILE A 63 -4.30 -2.79 -3.12
C ILE A 63 -5.53 -3.72 -3.09
N PRO A 64 -5.36 -5.04 -3.32
CA PRO A 64 -4.10 -5.76 -3.58
C PRO A 64 -3.57 -5.57 -5.01
N PHE A 65 -2.24 -5.45 -5.15
CA PHE A 65 -1.56 -5.26 -6.43
C PHE A 65 -0.30 -6.10 -6.53
N LYS A 66 0.02 -6.61 -7.73
CA LYS A 66 1.26 -7.34 -8.03
C LYS A 66 1.83 -6.87 -9.36
N LYS A 67 3.13 -6.59 -9.38
CA LYS A 67 3.89 -6.26 -10.61
C LYS A 67 5.23 -6.96 -10.59
N THR A 68 5.64 -7.44 -11.75
CA THR A 68 6.96 -8.05 -11.99
C THR A 68 7.67 -7.22 -13.04
N VAL A 69 8.95 -6.94 -12.79
CA VAL A 69 9.84 -6.23 -13.71
C VAL A 69 11.10 -7.06 -13.87
N GLU A 70 11.56 -7.22 -15.11
CA GLU A 70 12.79 -7.93 -15.43
C GLU A 70 13.98 -6.97 -15.39
N TYR A 71 15.07 -7.41 -14.77
CA TYR A 71 16.31 -6.65 -14.65
C TYR A 71 17.47 -7.45 -15.22
N VAL A 72 18.48 -6.74 -15.71
CA VAL A 72 19.73 -7.31 -16.21
C VAL A 72 20.91 -6.79 -15.39
N THR A 73 22.01 -7.55 -15.37
CA THR A 73 23.25 -7.12 -14.72
C THR A 73 23.88 -5.97 -15.50
N SER A 74 24.55 -5.07 -14.77
CA SER A 74 25.17 -3.88 -15.37
C SER A 74 26.63 -4.08 -15.77
N ARG A 75 27.22 -5.23 -15.41
CA ARG A 75 28.63 -5.56 -15.65
C ARG A 75 28.78 -6.96 -16.25
N GLU A 76 29.77 -7.11 -17.13
CA GLU A 76 30.14 -8.40 -17.70
C GLU A 76 30.60 -9.38 -16.61
N ASN A 77 30.22 -10.65 -16.71
CA ASN A 77 30.55 -11.71 -15.75
C ASN A 77 30.14 -11.41 -14.28
N GLN A 78 29.13 -10.56 -14.07
CA GLN A 78 28.57 -10.31 -12.74
C GLN A 78 27.76 -11.53 -12.27
N SER A 79 28.28 -12.25 -11.28
CA SER A 79 27.70 -13.50 -10.76
C SER A 79 26.56 -13.31 -9.76
N SER A 80 26.44 -12.13 -9.16
CA SER A 80 25.39 -11.81 -8.18
C SER A 80 25.02 -10.33 -8.23
N ASP A 81 23.78 -10.03 -7.84
CA ASP A 81 23.25 -8.68 -7.78
C ASP A 81 22.40 -8.52 -6.52
N SER A 82 22.52 -7.36 -5.85
CA SER A 82 21.78 -7.08 -4.62
C SER A 82 20.54 -6.26 -4.94
N ILE A 83 19.38 -6.74 -4.46
CA ILE A 83 18.10 -6.04 -4.62
C ILE A 83 17.82 -5.27 -3.34
N MET A 84 18.12 -3.97 -3.37
CA MET A 84 17.76 -3.04 -2.30
C MET A 84 16.40 -2.40 -2.62
N VAL A 85 15.43 -2.56 -1.73
CA VAL A 85 14.05 -2.07 -1.88
C VAL A 85 13.86 -0.78 -1.08
N TYR A 86 13.16 0.19 -1.66
CA TYR A 86 12.90 1.51 -1.10
C TYR A 86 11.42 1.92 -1.28
N GLU A 87 11.00 2.92 -0.51
CA GLU A 87 9.68 3.58 -0.54
C GLU A 87 9.78 5.10 -0.66
#